data_AF-A0A2S9FVH8-F1
#
_entry.id   AF-A0A2S9FVH8-F1
#
_cell.length_a   1.000
_cell.length_b   1.000
_cell.length_c   1.000
_cell.angle_alpha   90.00
_cell.angle_beta   90.00
_cell.angle_gamma   90.00
#
_symmetry.space_group_name_H-M   'P 1'
#
loop_
_entity.id
_entity.type
_entity.pdbx_description
1 polymer ?
#
loop_
_entity_poly.entity_id
_entity_poly.type
_entity_poly.pdbx_seq_one_letter_code
_entity_poly.pdbx_strand_id
1 'polypeptide(L)'
;LGEITAALHDHSRSWERPPAFSRFAWDWEHSLGGSPRWGRWRRATGVGESEADVLVRAERLLQRRLADYGTGPETFGLVHADLRL
;
A
#
# COMPACT_ATOMS: atom_id res chain seq x y z
N LEU A 1 -10.23 15.77 6.74
CA LEU A 1 -9.65 14.55 6.12
C LEU A 1 -9.44 13.42 7.14
N GLY A 2 -8.69 13.65 8.22
CA GLY A 2 -8.41 12.61 9.23
C GLY A 2 -9.67 12.01 9.88
N GLU A 3 -10.63 12.85 10.31
CA GLU A 3 -11.90 12.40 10.89
C GLU A 3 -12.68 11.46 9.96
N ILE A 4 -12.83 11.84 8.69
CA ILE A 4 -13.50 11.02 7.68
C ILE A 4 -12.73 9.70 7.45
N THR A 5 -11.39 9.76 7.43
CA THR A 5 -10.55 8.56 7.26
C THR A 5 -10.72 7.59 8.43
N ALA A 6 -10.77 8.09 9.66
CA ALA A 6 -11.01 7.29 10.85
C ALA A 6 -12.39 6.61 10.79
N ALA A 7 -13.44 7.36 10.46
CA ALA A 7 -14.79 6.79 10.30
C ALA A 7 -14.85 5.68 9.22
N LEU A 8 -14.11 5.83 8.11
CA LEU A 8 -14.00 4.79 7.09
C LEU A 8 -13.29 3.54 7.61
N HIS A 9 -12.22 3.69 8.41
CA HIS A 9 -11.53 2.55 9.02
C HIS A 9 -12.41 1.85 10.06
N ASP A 10 -13.18 2.60 10.87
CA ASP A 10 -14.11 2.03 11.84
C ASP A 10 -15.16 1.18 11.16
N HIS A 11 -15.80 1.72 10.11
CA HIS A 11 -16.76 0.98 9.31
C HIS A 11 -16.14 -0.27 8.68
N SER A 12 -14.96 -0.14 8.07
CA SER A 12 -14.26 -1.24 7.40
C SER A 12 -13.92 -2.40 8.34
N ARG A 13 -13.63 -2.11 9.61
CA ARG A 13 -13.32 -3.11 10.64
C ARG A 13 -14.56 -3.84 11.15
N SER A 14 -15.68 -3.14 11.32
CA SER A 14 -16.92 -3.75 11.85
C SER A 14 -17.84 -4.32 10.78
N TRP A 15 -17.63 -3.97 9.51
CA TRP A 15 -18.52 -4.35 8.42
C TRP A 15 -18.43 -5.84 8.10
N GLU A 16 -19.57 -6.52 8.19
CA GLU A 16 -19.74 -7.90 7.73
C GLU A 16 -19.77 -7.93 6.19
N ARG A 17 -18.67 -8.43 5.60
CA ARG A 17 -18.51 -8.45 4.15
C ARG A 17 -19.38 -9.57 3.55
N PRO A 18 -20.10 -9.31 2.44
CA PRO A 18 -20.80 -10.36 1.73
C PRO A 18 -19.84 -11.49 1.31
N PRO A 19 -20.28 -12.76 1.25
CA PRO A 19 -19.40 -13.90 0.94
C PRO A 19 -18.65 -13.79 -0.39
N ALA A 20 -19.23 -13.12 -1.39
CA ALA A 20 -18.62 -12.94 -2.70
C ALA A 20 -17.75 -11.66 -2.79
N PHE A 21 -17.61 -10.89 -1.71
CA PHE A 21 -16.86 -9.65 -1.75
C PHE A 21 -15.36 -9.94 -1.87
N SER A 22 -14.77 -9.43 -2.95
CA SER A 22 -13.33 -9.45 -3.14
C SER A 22 -12.89 -8.15 -3.80
N ARG A 23 -11.73 -7.67 -3.36
CA ARG A 23 -11.02 -6.54 -3.96
C ARG A 23 -9.56 -6.90 -4.05
N PHE A 24 -8.90 -6.31 -5.03
CA PHE A 24 -7.46 -6.40 -5.17
C PHE A 24 -6.77 -5.74 -3.96
N ALA A 25 -5.53 -6.16 -3.69
CA ALA A 25 -4.74 -5.63 -2.58
C ALA A 25 -3.70 -4.61 -3.04
N TRP A 26 -3.46 -3.63 -2.18
CA TRP A 26 -2.27 -2.78 -2.14
C TRP A 26 -1.25 -3.36 -1.15
N ASP A 27 -0.82 -4.59 -1.42
CA ASP A 27 0.25 -5.25 -0.67
C ASP A 27 1.63 -4.94 -1.28
N TRP A 28 2.69 -5.52 -0.72
CA TRP A 28 4.05 -5.35 -1.26
C TRP A 28 4.13 -5.81 -2.73
N GLU A 29 3.66 -7.01 -3.02
CA GLU A 29 3.76 -7.65 -4.34
C GLU A 29 3.16 -6.78 -5.45
N HIS A 30 2.02 -6.17 -5.16
CA HIS A 30 1.25 -5.40 -6.12
C HIS A 30 1.54 -3.89 -6.09
N SER A 31 2.35 -3.41 -5.14
CA SER A 31 2.77 -2.01 -5.07
C SER A 31 4.19 -1.83 -5.60
N LEU A 32 5.17 -2.57 -5.06
CA LEU A 32 6.59 -2.41 -5.37
C LEU A 32 7.32 -3.74 -5.69
N GLY A 33 6.66 -4.88 -5.48
CA GLY A 33 7.23 -6.22 -5.65
C GLY A 33 7.28 -6.72 -7.10
N GLY A 34 6.93 -7.99 -7.29
CA GLY A 34 7.02 -8.67 -8.57
C GLY A 34 6.05 -8.11 -9.61
N SER A 35 4.85 -7.72 -9.17
CA SER A 35 3.68 -7.44 -10.00
C SER A 35 3.05 -6.06 -9.73
N PRO A 36 3.82 -4.96 -9.80
CA PRO A 36 3.34 -3.64 -9.40
C PRO A 36 2.24 -3.12 -10.34
N ARG A 37 1.07 -2.77 -9.80
CA ARG A 37 -0.11 -2.37 -10.58
C ARG A 37 0.08 -1.10 -11.40
N TRP A 38 0.92 -0.18 -10.92
CA TRP A 38 1.24 1.07 -11.63
C TRP A 38 2.57 1.00 -12.39
N GLY A 39 3.13 -0.20 -12.53
CA GLY A 39 4.42 -0.42 -13.17
C GLY A 39 5.61 -0.15 -12.25
N ARG A 40 6.81 -0.29 -12.80
CA ARG A 40 8.06 -0.17 -12.04
C ARG A 40 8.51 1.28 -11.98
N TRP A 41 8.62 1.85 -10.78
CA TRP A 41 9.11 3.22 -10.57
C TRP A 41 10.48 3.47 -11.21
N ARG A 42 11.34 2.44 -11.28
CA ARG A 42 12.66 2.48 -11.93
C ARG A 42 12.62 2.80 -13.44
N ARG A 43 11.46 2.68 -14.07
CA ARG A 43 11.26 3.01 -15.50
C ARG A 43 10.71 4.42 -15.71
N ALA A 44 10.49 5.18 -14.64
CA ALA A 44 9.97 6.53 -14.74
C ALA A 44 11.03 7.47 -15.35
N THR A 45 10.57 8.40 -16.18
CA THR A 45 11.42 9.49 -16.71
C THR A 45 12.03 10.27 -15.55
N GLY A 46 13.34 10.52 -15.61
CA GLY A 46 14.07 11.24 -14.57
C GLY A 46 14.61 10.37 -13.43
N VAL A 47 14.41 9.05 -13.47
CA VAL A 47 15.08 8.11 -12.56
C VAL A 47 16.34 7.58 -13.24
N GLY A 48 17.45 8.28 -13.03
CA GLY A 48 18.80 7.84 -13.41
C GLY A 48 19.46 6.99 -12.32
N GLU A 49 20.76 6.78 -12.45
CA GLU A 49 21.54 5.92 -11.54
C GLU A 49 21.57 6.48 -10.10
N SER A 50 21.82 7.79 -9.95
CA SER A 50 21.83 8.47 -8.66
C SER A 50 20.49 8.43 -7.94
N GLU A 51 19.39 8.63 -8.68
CA GLU A 51 18.04 8.58 -8.12
C GLU A 51 17.70 7.15 -7.72
N ALA A 52 18.04 6.18 -8.58
CA ALA A 52 17.83 4.77 -8.29
C ALA A 52 18.57 4.34 -7.01
N ASP A 53 19.82 4.74 -6.80
CA ASP A 53 20.58 4.36 -5.61
C ASP A 53 19.95 4.83 -4.29
N VAL A 54 19.36 6.02 -4.28
CA VAL A 54 18.62 6.53 -3.11
C VAL A 54 17.32 5.77 -2.93
N LEU A 55 16.54 5.64 -4.01
CA LEU A 55 15.21 5.03 -3.98
C LEU A 55 15.28 3.52 -3.66
N VAL A 56 16.29 2.79 -4.14
CA VAL A 56 16.49 1.37 -3.80
C VAL A 56 16.81 1.17 -2.33
N ARG A 57 17.61 2.05 -1.72
CA ARG A 57 17.89 1.99 -0.27
C ARG A 57 16.62 2.25 0.54
N ALA A 58 15.82 3.23 0.13
CA ALA A 58 14.53 3.53 0.76
C ALA A 58 13.53 2.37 0.60
N GLU A 59 13.39 1.81 -0.60
CA GLU A 59 12.54 0.65 -0.92
C GLU A 59 12.90 -0.57 -0.05
N ARG A 60 14.20 -0.89 0.09
CA ARG A 60 14.67 -1.98 0.96
C ARG A 60 14.37 -1.74 2.44
N LEU A 61 14.51 -0.51 2.92
CA LEU A 61 14.17 -0.16 4.29
C LEU A 61 12.66 -0.28 4.53
N LEU A 62 11.85 0.23 3.60
CA LEU A 62 10.40 0.15 3.64
C LEU A 62 9.93 -1.30 3.66
N GLN A 63 10.49 -2.17 2.80
CA GLN A 63 10.16 -3.58 2.76
C GLN A 63 10.33 -4.26 4.13
N ARG A 64 11.49 -4.04 4.78
CA ARG A 64 11.76 -4.61 6.11
C ARG A 64 10.77 -4.09 7.15
N ARG A 65 10.54 -2.77 7.19
CA ARG A 65 9.61 -2.17 8.16
C ARG A 65 8.17 -2.63 7.98
N LEU A 66 7.71 -2.80 6.75
CA LEU A 66 6.37 -3.33 6.47
C LEU A 66 6.25 -4.80 6.85
N ALA A 67 7.31 -5.60 6.63
CA ALA A 67 7.35 -6.98 7.10
C ALA A 67 7.29 -7.06 8.63
N ASP A 68 8.03 -6.20 9.34
CA ASP A 68 8.02 -6.13 10.81
C ASP A 68 6.68 -5.61 11.37
N TYR A 69 6.05 -4.65 10.69
CA TYR A 69 4.74 -4.09 11.08
C TYR A 69 3.59 -5.08 10.86
N GLY A 70 3.72 -5.92 9.83
CA GLY A 70 2.79 -6.98 9.51
C GLY A 70 1.48 -6.51 8.85
N THR A 71 0.69 -7.50 8.42
CA THR A 71 -0.59 -7.31 7.73
C THR A 71 -1.74 -7.95 8.51
N GLY A 72 -1.69 -7.81 9.84
CA GLY A 72 -2.74 -8.31 10.73
C GLY A 72 -4.01 -7.45 10.64
N PRO A 73 -5.13 -7.91 11.22
CA PRO A 73 -6.43 -7.22 11.13
C PRO A 73 -6.43 -5.82 11.74
N GLU A 74 -5.52 -5.53 12.68
CA GLU A 74 -5.35 -4.20 13.28
C GLU A 74 -4.60 -3.22 12.38
N THR A 75 -3.82 -3.72 11.41
CA THR A 75 -2.88 -2.91 10.61
C THR A 75 -3.16 -2.97 9.11
N PHE A 76 -3.99 -3.90 8.66
CA PHE A 76 -4.31 -4.11 7.25
C PHE A 76 -5.78 -4.53 7.07
N GLY A 77 -6.45 -3.91 6.09
CA GLY A 77 -7.86 -4.16 5.82
C GLY A 77 -8.39 -3.39 4.61
N LEU A 78 -9.71 -3.33 4.46
CA LEU A 78 -10.34 -2.61 3.38
C LEU A 78 -10.16 -1.10 3.60
N VAL A 79 -9.66 -0.40 2.58
CA VAL A 79 -9.42 1.04 2.62
C VAL A 79 -9.90 1.68 1.31
N HIS A 80 -10.12 2.99 1.32
CA HIS A 80 -10.45 3.74 0.11
C HIS A 80 -9.27 3.81 -0.89
N ALA A 81 -8.04 3.91 -0.39
CA ALA A 81 -6.79 3.95 -1.17
C ALA A 81 -6.62 5.12 -2.17
N ASP A 82 -7.43 6.20 -2.05
CA ASP A 82 -7.28 7.42 -2.88
C ASP A 82 -7.99 8.63 -2.25
N LEU A 83 -7.81 8.85 -0.94
CA LEU A 83 -8.42 9.98 -0.23
C LEU A 83 -7.63 11.28 -0.47
N ARG A 84 -8.05 12.02 -1.50
CA ARG A 84 -7.50 13.34 -1.88
C ARG A 84 -8.46 14.47 -1.44
N LEU A 85 -7.93 15.71 -1.37
CA LEU A 85 -8.71 16.91 -1.02
C LEU A 85 -9.57 17.40 -2.19
#